data_AF-A0A956K511-F1
#
_entry.id   AF-A0A956K511-F1
#
_cell.length_a   1.000
_cell.length_b   1.000
_cell.length_c   1.000
_cell.angle_alpha   90.00
_cell.angle_beta   90.00
_cell.angle_gamma   90.00
#
_symmetry.space_group_name_H-M   'P 1'
#
loop_
_entity.id
_entity.type
_entity.pdbx_description
1 polymer ?
#
loop_
_entity_poly.entity_id
_entity_poly.type
_entity_poly.pdbx_seq_one_letter_code
_entity_poly.pdbx_strand_id
1 'polypeptide(L)'
;MSHVCPYCHERNLETVATVPYVRGMLVAYSVGVKKFMGCRRCVRRSIYKEVGVSSLVGWFSVTAAVLNPVMITYGAVRGLFVRQNHSAVRRALAQAGIPEDGVHVDPLRVAYGLAAAMIAADGKVEDEEVSVAIEVGRQLFTDFKANEFFKIMKNHKDLPGVEELSYLLAQILEDNEKALVYQYLVEIAGSDGHVAVEEQEMLDRVRANLGIDDQAALSMARRQLSV
;
A
#
# COMPACT_ATOMS: atom_id res chain seq x y z
N MET A 1 -5.60 13.23 16.49
CA MET A 1 -6.67 12.18 16.59
C MET A 1 -6.03 10.80 16.64
N SER A 2 -6.69 9.80 17.23
CA SER A 2 -6.18 8.42 17.22
C SER A 2 -6.78 7.64 16.05
N HIS A 3 -5.96 7.37 15.03
CA HIS A 3 -6.38 6.53 13.90
C HIS A 3 -6.60 5.09 14.37
N VAL A 4 -7.64 4.45 13.84
CA VAL A 4 -8.00 3.06 14.18
C VAL A 4 -7.14 2.09 13.36
N CYS A 5 -6.81 0.95 13.94
CA CYS A 5 -5.99 -0.10 13.35
C CYS A 5 -6.71 -0.76 12.16
N PRO A 6 -6.09 -0.81 10.96
CA PRO A 6 -6.72 -1.31 9.74
C PRO A 6 -7.01 -2.81 9.77
N TYR A 7 -6.36 -3.56 10.66
CA TYR A 7 -6.54 -5.02 10.72
C TYR A 7 -7.62 -5.50 11.67
N CYS A 8 -7.97 -4.70 12.69
CA CYS A 8 -8.92 -5.13 13.72
C CYS A 8 -10.04 -4.16 13.99
N HIS A 9 -9.97 -2.92 13.47
CA HIS A 9 -11.01 -1.90 13.58
C HIS A 9 -11.43 -1.51 15.01
N GLU A 10 -10.75 -2.04 16.03
CA GLU A 10 -11.09 -1.84 17.45
C GLU A 10 -10.05 -1.02 18.24
N ARG A 11 -8.77 -1.08 17.83
CA ARG A 11 -7.65 -0.52 18.59
C ARG A 11 -7.00 0.61 17.84
N ASN A 12 -6.35 1.53 18.54
CA ASN A 12 -5.59 2.60 17.90
C ASN A 12 -4.33 2.09 17.18
N LEU A 13 -3.85 2.85 16.21
CA LEU A 13 -2.52 2.69 15.63
C LEU A 13 -1.46 2.89 16.71
N GLU A 14 -0.63 1.87 16.91
CA GLU A 14 0.40 1.89 17.95
C GLU A 14 1.82 1.82 17.40
N THR A 15 2.00 1.18 16.24
CA THR A 15 3.34 0.85 15.76
C THR A 15 3.39 0.62 14.25
N VAL A 16 4.62 0.71 13.74
CA VAL A 16 4.98 0.39 12.37
C VAL A 16 6.15 -0.58 12.44
N ALA A 17 6.09 -1.66 11.67
CA ALA A 17 7.17 -2.63 11.58
C ALA A 17 7.43 -3.01 10.13
N THR A 18 8.70 -3.23 9.85
CA THR A 18 9.18 -3.56 8.52
C THR A 18 9.86 -4.93 8.57
N VAL A 19 9.50 -5.81 7.64
CA VAL A 19 10.01 -7.18 7.58
C VAL A 19 10.53 -7.44 6.16
N PRO A 20 11.82 -7.81 6.01
CA PRO A 20 12.34 -8.25 4.73
C PRO A 20 11.81 -9.65 4.40
N TYR A 21 11.64 -9.95 3.12
CA TYR A 21 11.28 -11.27 2.63
C TYR A 21 12.13 -11.65 1.41
N VAL A 22 12.31 -12.95 1.21
CA VAL A 22 12.77 -13.52 -0.06
C VAL A 22 11.76 -14.58 -0.49
N ARG A 23 11.34 -14.53 -1.77
CA ARG A 23 10.52 -15.57 -2.39
C ARG A 23 11.28 -16.17 -3.56
N GLY A 24 11.88 -17.33 -3.33
CA GLY A 24 12.48 -18.14 -4.39
C GLY A 24 11.44 -18.94 -5.17
N MET A 25 11.41 -18.74 -6.48
CA MET A 25 10.87 -19.65 -7.49
C MET A 25 12.01 -20.47 -8.10
N LEU A 26 11.71 -21.58 -8.78
CA LEU A 26 12.71 -22.52 -9.32
C LEU A 26 13.80 -21.85 -10.20
N VAL A 27 13.50 -20.72 -10.85
CA VAL A 27 14.41 -20.03 -11.80
C VAL A 27 14.65 -18.55 -11.43
N ALA A 28 13.83 -17.97 -10.56
CA ALA A 28 13.90 -16.56 -10.20
C ALA A 28 13.67 -16.38 -8.70
N TYR A 29 14.14 -15.28 -8.12
CA TYR A 29 13.85 -14.94 -6.74
C TYR A 29 13.48 -13.46 -6.65
N SER A 30 12.55 -13.12 -5.76
CA SER A 30 12.27 -11.73 -5.39
C SER A 30 12.76 -11.48 -3.97
N VAL A 31 13.44 -10.35 -3.77
CA VAL A 31 13.82 -9.85 -2.45
C VAL A 31 13.09 -8.54 -2.26
N GLY A 32 12.37 -8.42 -1.16
CA GLY A 32 11.57 -7.24 -0.90
C GLY A 32 11.43 -6.96 0.59
N VAL A 33 10.67 -5.92 0.87
CA VAL A 33 10.45 -5.45 2.23
C VAL A 33 8.98 -5.09 2.36
N LYS A 34 8.32 -5.62 3.39
CA LYS A 34 6.92 -5.33 3.68
C LYS A 34 6.80 -4.49 4.95
N LYS A 35 6.06 -3.39 4.86
CA LYS A 35 5.83 -2.46 5.97
C LYS A 35 4.39 -2.60 6.47
N PHE A 36 4.24 -2.90 7.75
CA PHE A 36 2.95 -3.08 8.43
C PHE A 36 2.70 -1.93 9.39
N MET A 37 1.48 -1.40 9.43
CA MET A 37 1.07 -0.34 10.35
C MET A 37 -0.25 -0.68 11.03
N GLY A 38 -0.26 -0.72 12.36
CA GLY A 38 -1.41 -1.18 13.12
C GLY A 38 -1.23 -1.13 14.64
N CYS A 39 -2.15 -1.76 15.37
CA CYS A 39 -1.92 -2.07 16.78
C CYS A 39 -0.85 -3.16 16.92
N ARG A 40 -0.18 -3.26 18.07
CA ARG A 40 0.91 -4.23 18.29
C ARG A 40 0.50 -5.67 18.00
N ARG A 41 -0.72 -6.07 18.40
CA ARG A 41 -1.21 -7.44 18.23
C ARG A 41 -1.36 -7.79 16.75
N CYS A 42 -1.94 -6.90 15.97
CA CYS A 42 -2.14 -7.12 14.55
C CYS A 42 -0.84 -7.05 13.76
N VAL A 43 0.01 -6.07 14.04
CA VAL A 43 1.34 -5.99 13.41
C VAL A 43 2.15 -7.25 13.69
N ARG A 44 2.19 -7.72 14.96
CA ARG A 44 2.82 -9.01 15.30
C ARG A 44 2.23 -10.18 14.51
N ARG A 45 0.90 -10.27 14.39
CA ARG A 45 0.23 -11.32 13.63
C ARG A 45 0.61 -11.28 12.15
N SER A 46 0.65 -10.10 11.55
CA SER A 46 1.03 -9.90 10.14
C SER A 46 2.49 -10.28 9.89
N ILE A 47 3.41 -9.91 10.79
CA ILE A 47 4.81 -10.36 10.75
C ILE A 47 4.88 -11.89 10.75
N TYR A 48 4.19 -12.56 11.68
CA TYR A 48 4.22 -14.02 11.74
C TYR A 48 3.54 -14.69 10.54
N LYS A 49 2.52 -14.05 9.94
CA LYS A 49 1.94 -14.52 8.68
C LYS A 49 2.99 -14.50 7.57
N GLU A 50 3.75 -13.42 7.43
CA GLU A 50 4.81 -13.32 6.41
C GLU A 50 5.97 -14.29 6.68
N VAL A 51 6.38 -14.44 7.94
CA VAL A 51 7.38 -15.44 8.35
C VAL A 51 6.89 -16.86 8.03
N GLY A 52 5.62 -17.17 8.31
CA GLY A 52 5.01 -18.45 7.98
C GLY A 52 4.97 -18.70 6.47
N VAL A 53 4.56 -17.71 5.67
CA VAL A 53 4.60 -17.79 4.20
C VAL A 53 6.02 -18.03 3.70
N SER A 54 7.01 -17.25 4.18
CA SER A 54 8.42 -17.40 3.79
C SER A 54 9.03 -18.74 4.24
N SER A 55 8.50 -19.33 5.31
CA SER A 55 8.93 -20.64 5.81
C SER A 55 8.38 -21.79 4.98
N LEU A 56 7.22 -21.62 4.36
CA LEU A 56 6.59 -22.63 3.50
C LEU A 56 6.99 -22.47 2.03
N VAL A 57 7.11 -21.23 1.58
CA VAL A 57 7.30 -20.85 0.18
C VAL A 57 8.56 -20.00 0.09
N GLY A 58 9.41 -20.31 -0.89
CA GLY A 58 10.58 -19.49 -1.19
C GLY A 58 11.93 -20.20 -1.10
N TRP A 59 11.98 -21.49 -0.79
CA TRP A 59 13.24 -22.24 -0.68
C TRP A 59 13.83 -22.70 -2.03
N PHE A 60 13.07 -22.53 -3.12
CA PHE A 60 13.35 -23.18 -4.41
C PHE A 60 14.48 -22.52 -5.23
N SER A 61 15.28 -21.65 -4.63
CA SER A 61 16.44 -21.00 -5.25
C SER A 61 17.64 -21.05 -4.31
N VAL A 62 18.86 -21.21 -4.84
CA VAL A 62 20.11 -21.25 -4.04
C VAL A 62 20.25 -20.00 -3.17
N THR A 63 19.99 -18.82 -3.75
CA THR A 63 20.05 -17.54 -3.02
C THR A 63 19.05 -17.51 -1.88
N ALA A 64 17.83 -18.00 -2.13
CA ALA A 64 16.77 -18.01 -1.14
C ALA A 64 17.01 -19.05 -0.04
N ALA A 65 17.61 -20.20 -0.34
CA ALA A 65 18.02 -21.20 0.64
C ALA A 65 19.03 -20.65 1.67
N VAL A 66 19.87 -19.70 1.27
CA VAL A 66 20.82 -19.01 2.15
C VAL A 66 20.18 -17.84 2.91
N LEU A 67 19.36 -17.03 2.24
CA LEU A 67 18.78 -15.82 2.82
C LEU A 67 17.56 -16.09 3.73
N ASN A 68 16.72 -17.07 3.39
CA ASN A 68 15.49 -17.37 4.13
C ASN A 68 15.75 -17.67 5.61
N PRO A 69 16.72 -18.53 6.01
CA PRO A 69 17.00 -18.76 7.42
C PRO A 69 17.27 -17.46 8.20
N VAL A 70 18.03 -16.53 7.60
CA VAL A 70 18.37 -15.25 8.23
C VAL A 70 17.12 -14.35 8.33
N MET A 71 16.37 -14.20 7.24
CA MET A 71 15.20 -13.32 7.20
C MET A 71 14.02 -13.84 8.03
N ILE A 72 13.76 -15.15 8.01
CA ILE A 72 12.76 -15.83 8.85
C ILE A 72 13.10 -15.64 10.31
N THR A 73 14.36 -15.87 10.70
CA THR A 73 14.81 -15.67 12.09
C THR A 73 14.67 -14.21 12.50
N TYR A 74 15.11 -13.28 11.65
CA TYR A 74 14.93 -11.85 11.87
C TYR A 74 13.45 -11.49 12.07
N GLY A 75 12.56 -11.95 11.18
CA GLY A 75 11.11 -11.70 11.27
C GLY A 75 10.49 -12.30 12.53
N ALA A 76 10.89 -13.52 12.92
CA ALA A 76 10.40 -14.18 14.12
C ALA A 76 10.81 -13.42 15.40
N VAL A 77 12.08 -13.02 15.49
CA VAL A 77 12.62 -12.21 16.59
C VAL A 77 11.94 -10.84 16.60
N ARG A 78 11.83 -10.18 15.44
CA ARG A 78 11.16 -8.88 15.32
C ARG A 78 9.70 -8.94 15.77
N GLY A 79 8.99 -10.03 15.45
CA GLY A 79 7.62 -10.30 15.90
C GLY A 79 7.49 -10.38 17.42
N LEU A 80 8.47 -11.00 18.11
CA LEU A 80 8.53 -11.05 19.57
C LEU A 80 8.71 -9.64 20.16
N PHE A 81 9.57 -8.81 19.55
CA PHE A 81 9.94 -7.49 20.05
C PHE A 81 9.14 -6.30 19.44
N VAL A 82 7.94 -6.54 18.91
CA VAL A 82 7.05 -5.44 18.47
C VAL A 82 6.63 -4.59 19.67
N ARG A 83 7.10 -3.34 19.70
CA ARG A 83 6.78 -2.33 20.73
C ARG A 83 5.97 -1.18 20.15
N GLN A 84 5.28 -0.43 21.01
CA GLN A 84 4.59 0.80 20.61
C GLN A 84 5.64 1.83 20.15
N ASN A 85 5.38 2.50 19.03
CA ASN A 85 6.22 3.56 18.51
C ASN A 85 5.38 4.59 17.75
N HIS A 86 4.76 5.51 18.51
CA HIS A 86 3.94 6.57 17.94
C HIS A 86 4.74 7.54 17.03
N SER A 87 6.05 7.71 17.26
CA SER A 87 6.87 8.55 16.36
C SER A 87 7.03 7.94 14.97
N ALA A 88 7.11 6.60 14.88
CA ALA A 88 7.20 5.90 13.60
C ALA A 88 5.85 5.91 12.86
N VAL A 89 4.73 5.77 13.58
CA VAL A 89 3.38 5.91 13.02
C VAL A 89 3.20 7.31 12.42
N ARG A 90 3.54 8.36 13.17
CA ARG A 90 3.43 9.75 12.71
C ARG A 90 4.22 10.02 11.42
N ARG A 91 5.48 9.55 11.36
CA ARG A 91 6.28 9.67 10.13
C ARG A 91 5.67 8.93 8.95
N ALA A 92 5.17 7.70 9.16
CA ALA A 92 4.56 6.91 8.09
C ALA A 92 3.27 7.54 7.56
N LEU A 93 2.43 8.09 8.43
CA LEU A 93 1.22 8.83 8.04
C LEU A 93 1.57 10.12 7.27
N ALA A 94 2.53 10.90 7.77
CA ALA A 94 2.97 12.12 7.10
C ALA A 94 3.56 11.83 5.70
N GLN A 95 4.32 10.73 5.55
CA GLN A 95 4.83 10.27 4.26
C GLN A 95 3.72 9.84 3.30
N ALA A 96 2.62 9.30 3.84
CA ALA A 96 1.42 8.95 3.07
C ALA A 96 0.49 10.14 2.81
N GLY A 97 0.89 11.36 3.16
CA GLY A 97 0.08 12.56 2.96
C GLY A 97 -1.03 12.76 4.00
N ILE A 98 -1.03 12.00 5.10
CA ILE A 98 -2.01 12.11 6.19
C ILE A 98 -1.41 12.96 7.32
N PRO A 99 -1.85 14.23 7.52
CA PRO A 99 -1.34 15.11 8.57
C PRO A 99 -1.85 14.73 9.97
N GLU A 100 -1.09 15.07 11.02
CA GLU A 100 -1.38 14.68 12.43
C GLU A 100 -2.63 15.34 13.02
N ASP A 101 -2.96 16.53 12.53
CA ASP A 101 -4.02 17.40 13.03
C ASP A 101 -5.38 17.16 12.34
N GLY A 102 -5.40 16.42 11.22
CA GLY A 102 -6.63 16.04 10.50
C GLY A 102 -7.41 17.24 9.95
N VAL A 103 -6.81 18.44 9.95
CA VAL A 103 -7.52 19.70 9.66
C VAL A 103 -7.79 19.83 8.17
N HIS A 104 -6.88 19.36 7.30
CA HIS A 104 -7.13 19.19 5.86
C HIS A 104 -6.23 18.10 5.30
N VAL A 105 -6.82 16.99 4.86
CA VAL A 105 -6.09 15.97 4.11
C VAL A 105 -6.17 16.35 2.64
N ASP A 106 -5.00 16.43 2.00
CA ASP A 106 -4.89 16.72 0.58
C ASP A 106 -5.13 15.42 -0.22
N PRO A 107 -6.28 15.27 -0.91
CA PRO A 107 -6.61 14.03 -1.62
C PRO A 107 -5.59 13.68 -2.69
N LEU A 108 -4.91 14.68 -3.26
CA LEU A 108 -3.87 14.48 -4.27
C LEU A 108 -2.64 13.81 -3.67
N ARG A 109 -2.19 14.25 -2.49
CA ARG A 109 -1.05 13.62 -1.79
C ARG A 109 -1.36 12.22 -1.32
N VAL A 110 -2.61 12.00 -0.93
CA VAL A 110 -3.14 10.68 -0.62
C VAL A 110 -3.11 9.76 -1.86
N ALA A 111 -3.57 10.26 -3.00
CA ALA A 111 -3.52 9.56 -4.27
C ALA A 111 -2.08 9.18 -4.64
N TYR A 112 -1.11 10.07 -4.38
CA TYR A 112 0.30 9.78 -4.58
C TYR A 112 0.80 8.65 -3.69
N GLY A 113 0.44 8.67 -2.40
CA GLY A 113 0.81 7.63 -1.45
C GLY A 113 0.25 6.26 -1.84
N LEU A 114 -1.01 6.20 -2.27
CA LEU A 114 -1.63 4.95 -2.71
C LEU A 114 -1.07 4.43 -4.02
N ALA A 115 -0.92 5.29 -5.04
CA ALA A 115 -0.33 4.90 -6.32
C ALA A 115 1.11 4.42 -6.12
N ALA A 116 1.90 5.11 -5.30
CA ALA A 116 3.26 4.69 -4.99
C ALA A 116 3.33 3.37 -4.23
N ALA A 117 2.41 3.14 -3.30
CA ALA A 117 2.32 1.86 -2.59
C ALA A 117 1.87 0.72 -3.52
N MET A 118 1.03 1.01 -4.52
CA MET A 118 0.53 0.03 -5.50
C MET A 118 1.63 -0.36 -6.48
N ILE A 119 2.26 0.63 -7.12
CA ILE A 119 3.37 0.42 -8.06
C ILE A 119 4.51 -0.35 -7.36
N ALA A 120 4.82 -0.02 -6.11
CA ALA A 120 5.91 -0.70 -5.39
C ALA A 120 5.50 -2.02 -4.71
N ALA A 121 4.26 -2.51 -4.88
CA ALA A 121 3.72 -3.59 -4.07
C ALA A 121 4.41 -4.94 -4.32
N ASP A 122 4.83 -5.21 -5.55
CA ASP A 122 5.55 -6.43 -5.93
C ASP A 122 7.07 -6.35 -5.63
N GLY A 123 7.55 -5.16 -5.27
CA GLY A 123 8.94 -4.85 -4.98
C GLY A 123 9.77 -4.39 -6.18
N LYS A 124 9.15 -4.28 -7.37
CA LYS A 124 9.69 -3.64 -8.55
C LYS A 124 8.98 -2.30 -8.75
N VAL A 125 9.62 -1.40 -9.47
CA VAL A 125 9.03 -0.13 -9.89
C VAL A 125 9.41 0.00 -11.34
N GLU A 126 8.41 -0.06 -12.22
CA GLU A 126 8.62 0.00 -13.67
C GLU A 126 8.42 1.44 -14.16
N ASP A 127 9.29 1.89 -15.07
CA ASP A 127 9.28 3.28 -15.54
C ASP A 127 7.98 3.58 -16.32
N GLU A 128 7.40 2.56 -16.94
CA GLU A 128 6.11 2.57 -17.63
C GLU A 128 4.96 2.88 -16.64
N GLU A 129 4.85 2.15 -15.53
CA GLU A 129 3.81 2.38 -14.51
C GLU A 129 3.90 3.79 -13.91
N VAL A 130 5.12 4.27 -13.68
CA VAL A 130 5.38 5.63 -13.17
C VAL A 130 4.96 6.69 -14.18
N SER A 131 5.25 6.46 -15.46
CA SER A 131 4.89 7.39 -16.55
C SER A 131 3.37 7.49 -16.71
N VAL A 132 2.69 6.34 -16.70
CA VAL A 132 1.22 6.24 -16.71
C VAL A 132 0.63 6.96 -15.51
N ALA A 133 1.12 6.71 -14.29
CA ALA A 133 0.64 7.38 -13.10
C ALA A 133 0.75 8.91 -13.21
N ILE A 134 1.82 9.43 -13.81
CA ILE A 134 1.97 10.87 -14.05
C ILE A 134 0.95 11.38 -15.09
N GLU A 135 0.73 10.63 -16.16
CA GLU A 135 -0.20 11.01 -17.22
C GLU A 135 -1.64 11.03 -16.71
N VAL A 136 -2.11 9.91 -16.18
CA VAL A 136 -3.47 9.77 -15.60
C VAL A 136 -3.66 10.78 -14.48
N GLY A 137 -2.64 10.97 -13.64
CA GLY A 137 -2.70 11.92 -12.54
C GLY A 137 -2.90 13.36 -13.00
N ARG A 138 -2.29 13.78 -14.11
CA ARG A 138 -2.51 15.10 -14.72
C ARG A 138 -3.90 15.25 -15.35
N GLN A 139 -4.49 14.16 -15.82
CA GLN A 139 -5.83 14.16 -16.38
C GLN A 139 -6.91 14.23 -15.28
N LEU A 140 -6.71 13.51 -14.17
CA LEU A 140 -7.67 13.41 -13.07
C LEU A 140 -7.56 14.57 -12.07
N PHE A 141 -6.36 15.13 -11.87
CA PHE A 141 -6.11 16.16 -10.88
C PHE A 141 -5.47 17.41 -11.52
N THR A 142 -6.17 18.54 -11.46
CA THR A 142 -5.71 19.83 -12.02
C THR A 142 -4.39 20.32 -11.41
N ASP A 143 -4.16 20.06 -10.13
CA ASP A 143 -2.98 20.52 -9.40
C ASP A 143 -1.86 19.47 -9.35
N PHE A 144 -1.92 18.45 -10.22
CA PHE A 144 -0.93 17.36 -10.21
C PHE A 144 0.49 17.87 -10.45
N LYS A 145 1.39 17.53 -9.54
CA LYS A 145 2.81 17.88 -9.57
C LYS A 145 3.68 16.63 -9.62
N ALA A 146 4.19 16.30 -10.80
CA ALA A 146 5.05 15.14 -11.02
C ALA A 146 6.26 15.11 -10.07
N ASN A 147 6.87 16.26 -9.78
CA ASN A 147 8.00 16.35 -8.84
C ASN A 147 7.60 16.01 -7.39
N GLU A 148 6.35 16.25 -6.98
CA GLU A 148 5.86 15.83 -5.66
C GLU A 148 5.56 14.32 -5.64
N PHE A 149 4.97 13.79 -6.71
CA PHE A 149 4.79 12.35 -6.88
C PHE A 149 6.14 11.60 -6.82
N PHE A 150 7.15 12.06 -7.57
CA PHE A 150 8.49 11.47 -7.54
C PHE A 150 9.15 11.50 -6.15
N LYS A 151 8.89 12.53 -5.33
CA LYS A 151 9.40 12.56 -3.94
C LYS A 151 8.79 11.45 -3.08
N ILE A 152 7.52 11.13 -3.30
CA ILE A 152 6.84 10.04 -2.59
C ILE A 152 7.33 8.70 -3.14
N MET A 153 7.41 8.53 -4.46
CA MET A 153 7.98 7.35 -5.11
C MET A 153 9.39 7.05 -4.64
N LYS A 154 10.26 8.06 -4.50
CA LYS A 154 11.63 7.85 -4.00
C LYS A 154 11.66 7.26 -2.58
N ASN A 155 10.62 7.53 -1.78
CA ASN A 155 10.48 7.06 -0.42
C ASN A 155 9.43 5.95 -0.29
N HIS A 156 9.09 5.23 -1.37
CA HIS A 156 8.04 4.20 -1.38
C HIS A 156 8.27 3.09 -0.33
N LYS A 157 9.52 2.76 -0.01
CA LYS A 157 9.87 1.76 1.04
C LYS A 157 9.40 2.15 2.43
N ASP A 158 9.15 3.44 2.63
CA ASP A 158 8.60 3.96 3.86
C ASP A 158 7.08 4.06 3.86
N LEU A 159 6.41 3.78 2.74
CA LEU A 159 4.97 3.75 2.71
C LEU A 159 4.44 2.47 3.38
N PRO A 160 3.34 2.57 4.12
CA PRO A 160 2.56 1.39 4.50
C PRO A 160 2.03 0.70 3.24
N GLY A 161 1.62 -0.56 3.37
CA GLY A 161 0.97 -1.27 2.28
C GLY A 161 -0.34 -0.59 1.83
N VAL A 162 -0.72 -0.88 0.59
CA VAL A 162 -1.90 -0.30 -0.08
C VAL A 162 -3.18 -0.56 0.71
N GLU A 163 -3.31 -1.74 1.29
CA GLU A 163 -4.47 -2.12 2.10
C GLU A 163 -4.57 -1.28 3.39
N GLU A 164 -3.45 -1.10 4.10
CA GLU A 164 -3.42 -0.29 5.31
C GLU A 164 -3.70 1.18 5.00
N LEU A 165 -3.14 1.70 3.90
CA LEU A 165 -3.39 3.07 3.46
C LEU A 165 -4.86 3.27 3.08
N SER A 166 -5.41 2.45 2.20
CA SER A 166 -6.80 2.57 1.75
C SER A 166 -7.79 2.57 2.91
N TYR A 167 -7.60 1.73 3.93
CA TYR A 167 -8.45 1.74 5.11
C TYR A 167 -8.36 3.05 5.90
N LEU A 168 -7.14 3.57 6.11
CA LEU A 168 -6.93 4.81 6.85
C LEU A 168 -7.57 6.00 6.14
N LEU A 169 -7.53 5.98 4.81
CA LEU A 169 -8.05 7.04 3.96
C LEU A 169 -9.57 7.01 3.86
N ALA A 170 -10.19 5.84 3.99
CA ALA A 170 -11.64 5.69 4.01
C ALA A 170 -12.32 6.53 5.10
N GLN A 171 -11.61 6.76 6.22
CA GLN A 171 -12.10 7.54 7.36
C GLN A 171 -11.91 9.05 7.20
N ILE A 172 -11.20 9.46 6.15
CA ILE A 172 -10.67 10.81 5.99
C ILE A 172 -11.24 11.47 4.74
N LEU A 173 -11.28 10.73 3.64
CA LEU A 173 -11.75 11.22 2.35
C LEU A 173 -13.28 11.27 2.30
N GLU A 174 -13.81 12.22 1.55
CA GLU A 174 -15.21 12.26 1.13
C GLU A 174 -15.47 11.23 0.00
N ASP A 175 -16.74 10.88 -0.25
CA ASP A 175 -17.09 9.80 -1.18
C ASP A 175 -16.65 10.08 -2.62
N ASN A 176 -16.72 11.34 -3.07
CA ASN A 176 -16.19 11.78 -4.36
C ASN A 176 -14.66 11.63 -4.44
N GLU A 177 -13.95 11.96 -3.36
CA GLU A 177 -12.49 11.87 -3.28
C GLU A 177 -12.02 10.41 -3.27
N LYS A 178 -12.67 9.55 -2.48
CA LYS A 178 -12.41 8.10 -2.47
C LYS A 178 -12.52 7.53 -3.87
N ALA A 179 -13.56 7.93 -4.58
CA ALA A 179 -13.89 7.39 -5.88
C ALA A 179 -12.94 7.93 -6.97
N LEU A 180 -12.50 9.20 -6.87
CA LEU A 180 -11.45 9.77 -7.72
C LEU A 180 -10.08 9.08 -7.50
N VAL A 181 -9.70 8.86 -6.24
CA VAL A 181 -8.48 8.13 -5.88
C VAL A 181 -8.54 6.69 -6.38
N TYR A 182 -9.69 6.01 -6.26
CA TYR A 182 -9.86 4.66 -6.77
C TYR A 182 -9.76 4.60 -8.29
N GLN A 183 -10.41 5.53 -9.01
CA GLN A 183 -10.30 5.64 -10.46
C GLN A 183 -8.84 5.81 -10.89
N TYR A 184 -8.08 6.66 -10.21
CA TYR A 184 -6.66 6.82 -10.49
C TYR A 184 -5.86 5.51 -10.40
N LEU A 185 -6.15 4.66 -9.42
CA LEU A 185 -5.49 3.35 -9.28
C LEU A 185 -5.90 2.36 -10.37
N VAL A 186 -7.18 2.33 -10.73
CA VAL A 186 -7.69 1.46 -11.80
C VAL A 186 -7.06 1.79 -13.15
N GLU A 187 -6.96 3.07 -13.48
CA GLU A 187 -6.35 3.54 -14.73
C GLU A 187 -4.84 3.25 -14.80
N ILE A 188 -4.13 3.28 -13.66
CA ILE A 188 -2.72 2.86 -13.60
C ILE A 188 -2.60 1.36 -13.89
N ALA A 189 -3.38 0.53 -13.19
CA ALA A 189 -3.33 -0.92 -13.32
C ALA A 189 -3.81 -1.42 -14.70
N GLY A 190 -4.71 -0.69 -15.36
CA GLY A 190 -5.23 -1.04 -16.68
C GLY A 190 -4.45 -0.46 -17.87
N SER A 191 -3.30 0.18 -17.62
CA SER A 191 -2.63 1.01 -18.62
C SER A 191 -1.97 0.26 -19.78
N ASP A 192 -1.60 -1.00 -19.57
CA ASP A 192 -1.11 -1.91 -20.60
C ASP A 192 -2.24 -2.68 -21.31
N GLY A 193 -3.50 -2.37 -20.96
CA GLY A 193 -4.70 -3.03 -21.46
C GLY A 193 -5.02 -4.37 -20.80
N HIS A 194 -4.25 -4.82 -19.79
CA HIS A 194 -4.44 -6.08 -19.09
C HIS A 194 -4.18 -5.95 -17.59
N VAL A 195 -5.23 -5.90 -16.77
CA VAL A 195 -5.07 -5.96 -15.31
C VAL A 195 -4.74 -7.40 -14.89
N ALA A 196 -3.60 -7.62 -14.24
CA ALA A 196 -3.23 -8.93 -13.72
C ALA A 196 -4.19 -9.37 -12.59
N VAL A 197 -4.30 -10.69 -12.34
CA VAL A 197 -5.20 -11.21 -11.30
C VAL A 197 -4.83 -10.65 -9.93
N GLU A 198 -3.53 -10.56 -9.62
CA GLU A 198 -3.02 -10.02 -8.37
C GLU A 198 -3.34 -8.52 -8.18
N GLU A 199 -3.32 -7.75 -9.26
CA GLU A 199 -3.67 -6.32 -9.26
C GLU A 199 -5.17 -6.14 -9.11
N GLN A 200 -5.97 -6.95 -9.81
CA GLN A 200 -7.43 -6.93 -9.67
C GLN A 200 -7.84 -7.26 -8.23
N GLU A 201 -7.25 -8.31 -7.64
CA GLU A 201 -7.48 -8.65 -6.24
C GLU A 201 -7.06 -7.52 -5.29
N MET A 202 -5.99 -6.79 -5.61
CA MET A 202 -5.55 -5.63 -4.83
C MET A 202 -6.55 -4.48 -4.94
N LEU A 203 -7.00 -4.14 -6.15
CA LEU A 203 -8.01 -3.12 -6.39
C LEU A 203 -9.31 -3.45 -5.69
N ASP A 204 -9.75 -4.72 -5.71
CA ASP A 204 -10.96 -5.16 -4.99
C ASP A 204 -10.83 -4.95 -3.48
N ARG A 205 -9.66 -5.24 -2.90
CA ARG A 205 -9.38 -4.96 -1.48
C ARG A 205 -9.37 -3.46 -1.18
N VAL A 206 -8.76 -2.65 -2.05
CA VAL A 206 -8.75 -1.18 -1.91
C VAL A 206 -10.17 -0.63 -1.97
N ARG A 207 -10.97 -1.07 -2.94
CA ARG A 207 -12.38 -0.68 -3.11
C ARG A 207 -13.19 -0.99 -1.86
N ALA A 208 -13.06 -2.22 -1.35
CA ALA A 208 -13.72 -2.66 -0.12
C ALA A 208 -13.28 -1.82 1.09
N ASN A 209 -11.97 -1.56 1.23
CA ASN A 209 -11.44 -0.76 2.33
C ASN A 209 -11.89 0.71 2.29
N LEU A 210 -11.98 1.30 1.10
CA LEU A 210 -12.53 2.64 0.91
C LEU A 210 -14.05 2.70 1.18
N GLY A 211 -14.74 1.56 1.16
CA GLY A 211 -16.19 1.49 1.33
C GLY A 211 -16.95 2.03 0.11
N ILE A 212 -16.38 1.90 -1.09
CA ILE A 212 -17.02 2.32 -2.34
C ILE A 212 -18.03 1.25 -2.74
N ASP A 213 -19.32 1.58 -2.66
CA ASP A 213 -20.40 0.69 -3.07
C ASP A 213 -20.49 0.56 -4.60
N ASP A 214 -21.04 -0.56 -5.09
CA ASP A 214 -21.10 -0.91 -6.52
C ASP A 214 -21.80 0.18 -7.35
N GLN A 215 -22.81 0.85 -6.79
CA GLN A 215 -23.52 1.94 -7.49
C GLN A 215 -22.68 3.20 -7.67
N ALA A 216 -21.82 3.54 -6.72
CA ALA A 216 -20.91 4.68 -6.83
C ALA A 216 -19.84 4.42 -7.90
N ALA A 217 -19.25 3.22 -7.90
CA ALA A 217 -18.31 2.78 -8.93
C ALA A 217 -18.95 2.76 -10.34
N LEU A 218 -20.19 2.26 -10.45
CA LEU A 218 -20.95 2.25 -11.71
C LEU A 218 -21.34 3.66 -12.20
N SER A 219 -21.58 4.61 -11.30
CA SER A 219 -21.88 6.00 -11.67
C SER A 219 -20.65 6.73 -12.23
N MET A 220 -19.45 6.38 -11.77
CA MET A 220 -18.19 6.89 -12.30
C MET A 220 -17.87 6.34 -13.68
N ALA A 221 -18.03 5.02 -13.88
CA ALA A 221 -17.88 4.39 -15.18
C ALA A 221 -18.87 4.95 -16.23
N ARG A 222 -20.09 5.31 -15.82
CA ARG A 222 -21.08 5.95 -16.72
C ARG A 222 -20.72 7.37 -17.16
N ARG A 223 -19.97 8.13 -16.36
CA ARG A 223 -19.48 9.47 -16.76
C ARG A 223 -18.43 9.40 -17.87
N GLN A 224 -17.66 8.32 -17.96
CA GLN A 224 -16.71 8.09 -19.05
C GLN A 224 -17.38 7.76 -20.40
N LEU A 225 -18.63 7.25 -20.40
CA LEU A 225 -19.38 6.92 -21.62
C LEU A 225 -20.21 8.10 -22.18
N SER A 226 -20.14 9.26 -21.55
CA SER A 226 -20.90 10.46 -21.94
C SER A 226 -20.02 11.62 -22.42
N VAL A 227 -18.75 11.35 -22.71
CA VAL A 227 -17.80 12.25 -23.38
C VAL A 227 -17.47 11.68 -24.76
#